data_AF-A0A7C7L2B8-F1
#
_entry.id   AF-A0A7C7L2B8-F1
#
_cell.length_a   1.000
_cell.length_b   1.000
_cell.length_c   1.000
_cell.angle_alpha   90.00
_cell.angle_beta   90.00
_cell.angle_gamma   90.00
#
_symmetry.space_group_name_H-M   'P 1'
#
loop_
_entity.id
_entity.type
_entity.pdbx_description
1 polymer ?
#
loop_
_entity_poly.entity_id
_entity_poly.type
_entity_poly.pdbx_seq_one_letter_code
_entity_poly.pdbx_strand_id
1 'polypeptide(L)'
;LLFAVRDEPGALYKALEAFFLKRINLTKIESRPSRKRAWDYVFFVDLEGHREEERVREGIEELKKRAQMVKVLGSYPKALLKE
;
A
#
# COMPACT_ATOMS: atom_id res chain seq x y z
N LEU A 1 -5.06 -2.20 -1.42
CA LEU A 1 -4.64 -2.76 -0.11
C LEU A 1 -4.69 -1.67 0.96
N LEU A 2 -4.53 -2.02 2.23
CA LEU A 2 -4.28 -1.02 3.27
C LEU A 2 -3.07 -1.39 4.13
N PHE A 3 -2.40 -0.39 4.69
CA PHE A 3 -1.32 -0.58 5.65
C PHE A 3 -1.33 0.50 6.73
N ALA A 4 -0.71 0.19 7.88
CA ALA A 4 -0.55 1.15 8.97
C ALA A 4 0.94 1.41 9.24
N VAL A 5 1.26 2.66 9.53
CA VAL A 5 2.59 3.09 9.95
C VAL A 5 2.50 3.94 11.20
N ARG A 6 3.59 3.97 11.96
CA ARG A 6 3.76 4.89 13.09
C ARG A 6 3.77 6.32 12.58
N ASP A 7 3.24 7.24 13.38
CA ASP A 7 3.40 8.66 13.14
C ASP A 7 4.83 9.10 13.49
N GLU A 8 5.73 8.93 12.52
CA GLU A 8 7.10 9.41 12.57
C GLU A 8 7.52 10.00 11.21
N PRO A 9 8.44 10.98 11.20
CA PRO A 9 8.97 11.55 9.96
C PRO A 9 9.50 10.47 9.01
N GLY A 10 9.02 10.49 7.76
CA GLY A 10 9.44 9.57 6.72
C GLY A 10 8.81 8.17 6.77
N ALA A 11 7.91 7.88 7.71
CA ALA A 11 7.24 6.58 7.79
C ALA A 11 6.53 6.19 6.49
N LEU A 12 5.80 7.15 5.91
CA LEU A 12 5.11 6.93 4.63
C LEU A 12 6.10 6.71 3.49
N TYR A 13 7.16 7.51 3.40
CA TYR A 13 8.20 7.36 2.37
C TYR A 13 8.83 5.97 2.41
N LYS A 14 9.25 5.50 3.60
CA LYS A 14 9.81 4.15 3.79
C LYS A 14 8.83 3.07 3.33
N ALA A 15 7.54 3.22 3.62
CA ALA A 15 6.52 2.28 3.18
C ALA A 15 6.35 2.29 1.65
N LEU A 16 6.31 3.46 1.00
CA LEU A 16 6.14 3.58 -0.45
C LEU A 16 7.38 3.15 -1.24
N GLU A 17 8.58 3.21 -0.64
CA GLU A 17 9.80 2.72 -1.28
C GLU A 17 9.70 1.23 -1.67
N ALA A 18 8.93 0.41 -0.92
CA ALA A 18 8.66 -0.99 -1.26
C ALA A 18 8.04 -1.16 -2.67
N PHE A 19 7.22 -0.19 -3.09
CA PHE A 19 6.60 -0.17 -4.42
C PHE A 19 7.51 0.46 -5.46
N PHE A 20 8.20 1.55 -5.10
CA PHE A 20 9.13 2.25 -5.98
C PHE A 20 10.25 1.32 -6.48
N LEU A 21 10.90 0.57 -5.59
CA LEU A 21 12.00 -0.34 -5.93
C LEU A 21 11.57 -1.45 -6.90
N LYS A 22 10.28 -1.80 -6.89
CA LYS A 22 9.66 -2.81 -7.77
C LYS A 22 8.95 -2.19 -8.98
N ARG A 23 9.10 -0.87 -9.19
CA ARG A 23 8.44 -0.09 -10.25
C ARG A 23 6.92 -0.26 -10.28
N ILE A 24 6.29 -0.45 -9.12
CA ILE A 24 4.83 -0.63 -8.98
C ILE A 24 4.16 0.74 -9.01
N ASN A 25 3.32 0.95 -10.02
CA ASN A 25 2.55 2.18 -10.15
C ASN A 25 1.41 2.19 -9.12
N LEU A 26 1.21 3.33 -8.46
CA LEU A 26 0.11 3.55 -7.53
C LEU A 26 -0.92 4.45 -8.20
N THR A 27 -2.18 4.03 -8.20
CA THR A 27 -3.30 4.80 -8.79
C THR A 27 -4.09 5.55 -7.74
N LYS A 28 -3.92 5.20 -6.46
CA LYS A 28 -4.60 5.84 -5.34
C LYS A 28 -3.75 5.76 -4.08
N ILE A 29 -3.76 6.84 -3.31
CA ILE A 29 -3.28 6.85 -1.92
C ILE A 29 -4.15 7.77 -1.07
N GLU A 30 -4.72 7.25 0.00
CA GLU A 30 -5.53 8.01 0.96
C GLU A 30 -5.11 7.69 2.38
N SER A 31 -4.85 8.71 3.20
CA SER A 31 -4.65 8.56 4.64
C SER A 31 -5.97 8.65 5.40
N ARG A 32 -6.09 7.87 6.47
CA ARG A 32 -7.17 7.93 7.45
C ARG A 32 -6.57 7.81 8.86
N PRO A 33 -6.99 8.63 9.83
CA PRO A 33 -6.55 8.46 11.21
C PRO A 33 -7.08 7.11 11.75
N SER A 34 -6.22 6.35 12.45
CA SER A 34 -6.64 5.13 13.12
C SER A 34 -7.58 5.45 14.28
N ARG A 35 -8.71 4.75 14.36
CA ARG A 35 -9.62 4.82 15.51
C ARG A 35 -9.20 3.92 16.69
N LYS A 36 -8.13 3.12 16.52
CA LYS A 36 -7.73 2.08 17.49
C LYS A 36 -6.61 2.51 18.44
N ARG A 37 -5.71 3.37 17.97
CA ARG A 37 -4.60 3.93 18.76
C ARG A 37 -4.41 5.37 18.31
N ALA A 38 -4.18 6.26 19.27
CA ALA A 38 -3.74 7.61 18.96
C ALA A 38 -2.43 7.53 18.15
N TRP A 39 -2.29 8.34 17.10
CA TRP A 39 -1.07 8.49 16.30
C TRP A 39 -0.68 7.30 15.40
N ASP A 40 -1.58 6.37 15.11
CA ASP A 40 -1.39 5.43 13.99
C ASP A 40 -2.15 5.98 12.76
N TYR A 41 -1.48 6.05 11.59
CA TYR A 41 -2.14 6.37 10.32
C TYR A 41 -2.37 5.10 9.52
N VAL A 42 -3.58 4.97 8.96
CA VAL A 42 -3.92 3.91 8.01
C VAL A 42 -3.95 4.50 6.61
N PHE A 43 -3.23 3.87 5.69
CA PHE A 43 -3.19 4.25 4.28
C PHE A 43 -3.94 3.22 3.46
N PHE A 44 -4.87 3.69 2.63
CA PHE A 44 -5.50 2.90 1.57
C PHE A 44 -4.77 3.20 0.27
N VAL A 45 -4.34 2.15 -0.42
CA VAL A 45 -3.57 2.26 -1.66
C VAL A 45 -4.12 1.32 -2.72
N ASP A 46 -4.35 1.86 -3.91
CA ASP A 46 -4.57 1.07 -5.12
C ASP A 46 -3.31 1.12 -5.98
N LEU A 47 -2.97 -0.02 -6.59
CA LEU A 47 -1.76 -0.20 -7.37
C LEU A 47 -2.08 -0.99 -8.64
N GLU A 48 -1.24 -0.83 -9.65
CA GLU A 48 -1.35 -1.61 -10.89
C GLU A 48 -0.62 -2.95 -10.76
N GLY A 49 -1.39 -4.02 -10.99
CA GLY A 49 -0.93 -5.41 -10.97
C GLY A 49 -1.81 -6.29 -10.08
N HIS A 50 -1.65 -7.60 -10.24
CA HIS A 50 -2.33 -8.64 -9.48
C HIS A 50 -1.45 -9.15 -8.34
N ARG A 51 -2.03 -9.51 -7.20
CA ARG A 51 -1.28 -10.03 -6.03
C ARG A 51 -0.47 -11.32 -6.30
N GLU A 52 -0.80 -12.03 -7.37
CA GLU A 52 -0.12 -13.26 -7.79
C GLU A 52 1.06 -12.98 -8.73
N GLU A 53 1.17 -11.77 -9.26
CA GLU A 53 2.37 -11.36 -9.99
C GLU A 53 3.55 -11.26 -9.02
N GLU A 54 4.67 -11.88 -9.39
CA GLU A 54 5.86 -11.96 -8.54
C GLU A 54 6.33 -10.59 -8.04
N ARG A 55 6.40 -9.61 -8.95
CA ARG A 55 6.78 -8.23 -8.64
C ARG A 55 5.89 -7.59 -7.57
N VAL A 56 4.57 -7.78 -7.66
CA VAL A 56 3.59 -7.24 -6.72
C VAL A 56 3.69 -7.98 -5.38
N ARG A 57 3.79 -9.31 -5.42
CA ARG A 57 3.98 -10.15 -4.23
C ARG A 57 5.21 -9.71 -3.45
N GLU A 58 6.35 -9.54 -4.12
CA GLU A 58 7.60 -9.07 -3.49
C GLU A 58 7.47 -7.65 -2.92
N GLY A 59 6.78 -6.74 -3.62
CA GLY A 59 6.50 -5.39 -3.11
C GLY A 59 5.64 -5.41 -1.84
N ILE A 60 4.65 -6.30 -1.77
CA ILE A 60 3.81 -6.48 -0.57
C ILE A 60 4.63 -7.07 0.58
N GLU A 61 5.50 -8.06 0.32
CA GLU A 61 6.38 -8.61 1.35
C GLU A 61 7.39 -7.59 1.87
N GLU A 62 7.93 -6.74 1.00
CA GLU A 62 8.82 -5.65 1.42
C GLU A 62 8.07 -4.59 2.25
N LEU A 63 6.83 -4.26 1.88
CA LEU A 63 5.99 -3.36 2.67
C LEU A 63 5.73 -3.92 4.09
N LYS A 64 5.48 -5.23 4.23
CA LYS A 64 5.23 -5.87 5.53
C LYS A 64 6.40 -5.73 6.50
N LYS A 65 7.64 -5.57 6.02
CA LYS A 65 8.82 -5.33 6.87
C LYS A 65 8.86 -3.92 7.46
N ARG A 66 8.13 -2.98 6.85
CA ARG A 66 8.22 -1.54 7.12
C ARG A 66 6.93 -0.96 7.73
N ALA A 67 5.80 -1.65 7.54
CA ALA A 67 4.52 -1.30 8.10
C ALA A 67 4.22 -2.11 9.37
N GLN A 68 3.46 -1.53 10.30
CA GLN A 68 2.97 -2.25 11.50
C GLN A 68 1.92 -3.31 11.13
N MET A 69 1.23 -3.10 10.01
CA MET A 69 0.16 -3.97 9.52
C MET A 69 0.02 -3.76 8.02
N VAL A 70 -0.25 -4.84 7.29
CA VAL A 70 -0.65 -4.81 5.87
C VAL A 70 -1.83 -5.75 5.67
N LYS A 71 -2.87 -5.30 4.97
CA LYS A 71 -4.01 -6.12 4.57
C LYS A 71 -4.29 -5.94 3.08
N VAL A 72 -4.16 -7.04 2.34
CA VAL A 72 -4.61 -7.12 0.94
C VAL A 72 -6.13 -7.23 0.94
N LEU A 73 -6.80 -6.27 0.28
CA LEU A 73 -8.27 -6.22 0.21
C LEU A 73 -8.83 -6.98 -1.00
N GLY A 74 -7.99 -7.27 -1.99
CA GLY A 74 -8.35 -7.98 -3.21
C GLY A 74 -7.51 -7.52 -4.39
N SER A 75 -7.66 -8.22 -5.51
CA SER A 75 -7.23 -7.80 -6.83
C SER A 75 -8.44 -7.93 -7.74
N TYR A 76 -8.67 -6.95 -8.60
CA TYR A 76 -9.86 -6.87 -9.45
C TYR A 76 -9.49 -6.30 -10.83
N PRO A 77 -10.23 -6.64 -11.90
CA PRO A 77 -9.99 -6.09 -13.22
C PRO A 77 -10.14 -4.57 -13.24
N LYS A 78 -9.25 -3.88 -13.94
CA LYS A 78 -9.36 -2.44 -14.21
C LYS A 78 -10.62 -2.19 -15.05
N ALA A 79 -11.42 -1.21 -14.67
CA ALA A 79 -12.58 -0.82 -15.47
C ALA A 79 -12.13 -0.34 -16.85
N LEU A 80 -12.79 -0.81 -17.90
CA LEU A 80 -12.64 -0.26 -19.24
C LEU A 80 -13.40 1.06 -19.27
N LEU A 81 -12.68 2.18 -19.31
CA LEU A 81 -13.30 3.46 -19.66
C LEU A 81 -13.66 3.37 -21.14
N LYS A 82 -14.96 3.47 -21.45
CA LYS A 82 -15.39 3.77 -22.81
C LYS A 82 -15.14 5.27 -23.00
N GLU A 83 -14.31 5.61 -23.99
CA GLU A 83 -14.10 6.98 -24.46
C GLU A 83 -15.37 7.56 -25.09
#